data_AF-A0A5K0Y5P6-F1
#
_entry.id   AF-A0A5K0Y5P6-F1
#
_cell.length_a   1.000
_cell.length_b   1.000
_cell.length_c   1.000
_cell.angle_alpha   90.00
_cell.angle_beta   90.00
_cell.angle_gamma   90.00
#
_symmetry.space_group_name_H-M   'P 1'
#
loop_
_entity.id
_entity.type
_entity.pdbx_description
1 polymer ?
#
loop_
_entity_poly.entity_id
_entity_poly.type
_entity_poly.pdbx_seq_one_letter_code
_entity_poly.pdbx_strand_id
1 'polypeptide(L)'
;VWRLWGENKALQAVDQILVGTSEENEILRSIHIGLLCVQEDASSRPKMSKVVAMLENSSLALPSIVNPAPPTWKSRNIPLGPQTSSTRSGISSEFGSST
;
A
#
# COMPACT_ATOMS: atom_id res chain seq x y z
N VAL A 1 -5.43 5.11 10.10
CA VAL A 1 -5.91 5.73 8.84
C VAL A 1 -7.24 5.12 8.38
N TRP A 2 -7.33 3.85 8.01
CA TRP A 2 -8.59 3.19 7.57
C TRP A 2 -9.81 3.40 8.49
N ARG A 3 -9.64 3.23 9.81
CA ARG A 3 -10.69 3.53 10.79
C ARG A 3 -11.17 4.99 10.72
N LEU A 4 -10.23 5.93 10.65
CA LEU A 4 -10.53 7.36 10.56
C LEU A 4 -11.20 7.72 9.23
N TRP A 5 -10.84 7.03 8.15
CA TRP A 5 -11.52 7.16 6.86
C TRP A 5 -12.99 6.75 6.95
N GLY A 6 -13.29 5.58 7.55
CA GLY A 6 -14.67 5.13 7.77
C GLY A 6 -15.49 6.05 8.69
N GLU A 7 -14.84 6.75 9.61
CA GLU A 7 -15.46 7.74 10.50
C GLU A 7 -15.54 9.16 9.90
N ASN A 8 -15.15 9.36 8.64
CA ASN A 8 -15.03 10.69 8.00
C ASN A 8 -14.09 11.66 8.74
N LYS A 9 -13.13 11.13 9.51
CA LYS A 9 -12.11 11.87 10.26
C LYS A 9 -10.71 11.70 9.65
N ALA A 10 -10.63 11.46 8.35
CA ALA A 10 -9.37 11.19 7.66
C ALA A 10 -8.37 12.35 7.80
N LEU A 11 -8.85 13.59 7.88
CA LEU A 11 -8.01 14.78 8.13
C LEU A 11 -7.27 14.73 9.47
N GLN A 12 -7.77 14.01 10.48
CA GLN A 12 -7.05 13.84 11.76
C GLN A 12 -5.81 12.94 11.64
N ALA A 13 -5.68 12.19 10.55
CA ALA A 13 -4.49 11.38 10.28
C ALA A 13 -3.38 12.17 9.57
N VAL A 14 -3.64 13.41 9.16
CA VAL A 14 -2.73 14.25 8.39
C VAL A 14 -1.70 14.87 9.31
N ASP A 15 -0.46 14.96 8.83
CA ASP A 15 0.60 15.65 9.55
C ASP A 15 0.26 17.14 9.70
N GLN A 16 0.52 17.71 10.88
CA GLN A 16 0.29 19.12 11.18
C GLN A 16 1.03 20.06 10.21
N ILE A 17 2.15 19.61 9.60
CA ILE A 17 2.88 20.40 8.61
C ILE A 17 2.05 20.62 7.33
N LEU A 18 1.17 19.68 6.97
CA LEU A 18 0.28 19.82 5.81
C LEU A 18 -0.99 20.62 6.13
N VAL A 19 -1.30 20.82 7.41
CA VAL A 19 -2.49 21.56 7.84
C VAL A 19 -2.28 23.05 7.56
N GLY A 20 -2.95 23.56 6.52
CA GLY A 20 -2.90 24.97 6.10
C GLY A 20 -1.95 25.27 4.94
N THR A 21 -1.16 24.30 4.47
CA THR A 21 -0.31 24.46 3.27
C THR A 21 -1.01 24.02 1.98
N SER A 22 -1.97 23.10 2.09
CA SER A 22 -2.71 22.53 0.97
C SER A 22 -4.21 22.55 1.26
N GLU A 23 -5.02 22.52 0.21
CA GLU A 23 -6.46 22.46 0.33
C GLU A 23 -6.87 21.13 0.99
N GLU A 24 -7.81 21.17 1.95
CA GLU A 24 -8.31 19.95 2.60
C GLU A 24 -8.83 18.92 1.59
N ASN A 25 -9.42 19.39 0.48
CA ASN A 25 -9.88 18.53 -0.61
C ASN A 25 -8.73 17.78 -1.30
N GLU A 26 -7.58 18.42 -1.54
CA GLU A 26 -6.41 17.76 -2.13
C GLU A 26 -5.81 16.71 -1.19
N ILE A 27 -5.80 17.01 0.11
CA ILE A 27 -5.32 16.10 1.15
C ILE A 27 -6.25 14.87 1.24
N LEU A 28 -7.57 15.09 1.34
CA LEU A 28 -8.57 14.03 1.35
C LEU A 28 -8.50 13.17 0.09
N ARG A 29 -8.31 13.80 -1.07
CA ARG A 29 -8.15 13.12 -2.36
C ARG A 29 -6.89 12.25 -2.37
N SER A 30 -5.78 12.77 -1.87
CA SER A 30 -4.51 12.03 -1.77
C SER A 30 -4.65 10.81 -0.85
N ILE A 31 -5.33 10.96 0.28
CA ILE A 31 -5.66 9.84 1.18
C ILE A 31 -6.54 8.82 0.45
N HIS A 32 -7.59 9.26 -0.25
CA HIS A 32 -8.49 8.38 -0.99
C HIS A 32 -7.73 7.55 -2.04
N ILE A 33 -6.87 8.21 -2.83
CA ILE A 33 -6.06 7.55 -3.86
C ILE A 33 -5.07 6.56 -3.21
N GLY A 34 -4.44 6.95 -2.10
CA GLY A 34 -3.55 6.06 -1.34
C GLY A 34 -4.27 4.81 -0.83
N LEU A 35 -5.50 4.97 -0.31
CA LEU A 35 -6.35 3.86 0.14
C LEU A 35 -6.77 2.94 -1.01
N LEU A 36 -7.05 3.49 -2.21
CA LEU A 36 -7.33 2.69 -3.40
C LEU A 36 -6.14 1.81 -3.82
N CYS A 37 -4.91 2.30 -3.62
CA CYS A 37 -3.68 1.58 -3.99
C CYS A 37 -3.35 0.42 -3.05
N VAL A 38 -3.80 0.49 -1.80
CA VAL A 38 -3.53 -0.52 -0.76
C VAL A 38 -4.72 -1.44 -0.47
N GLN A 39 -5.66 -1.55 -1.42
CA GLN A 39 -6.77 -2.49 -1.30
C GLN A 39 -6.28 -3.94 -1.22
N GLU A 40 -7.01 -4.73 -0.44
CA GLU A 40 -6.73 -6.16 -0.20
C GLU A 40 -6.80 -6.96 -1.51
N ASP A 41 -7.87 -6.78 -2.28
CA ASP A 41 -7.98 -7.34 -3.62
C ASP A 41 -7.02 -6.62 -4.58
N ALA A 42 -6.21 -7.40 -5.29
CA ALA A 42 -5.29 -6.86 -6.29
C ALA A 42 -6.03 -6.35 -7.53
N SER A 43 -7.20 -6.92 -7.83
CA SER A 43 -8.00 -6.58 -9.02
C SER A 43 -8.67 -5.20 -8.89
N SER A 44 -8.90 -4.75 -7.66
CA SER A 44 -9.47 -3.43 -7.37
C SER A 44 -8.44 -2.29 -7.31
N ARG A 45 -7.13 -2.60 -7.37
CA ARG A 45 -6.06 -1.60 -7.37
C ARG A 45 -6.03 -0.84 -8.70
N PRO A 46 -6.02 0.50 -8.69
CA PRO A 46 -5.93 1.29 -9.91
C PRO A 46 -4.56 1.10 -10.58
N LYS A 47 -4.54 1.12 -11.92
CA LYS A 47 -3.30 1.21 -12.70
C LYS A 47 -2.59 2.53 -12.39
N MET A 48 -1.25 2.54 -12.44
CA MET A 48 -0.46 3.76 -12.21
C MET A 48 -0.87 4.93 -13.11
N SER A 49 -1.21 4.68 -14.39
CA SER A 49 -1.72 5.72 -15.28
C SER A 49 -3.02 6.37 -14.78
N LYS A 50 -3.89 5.56 -14.18
CA LYS A 50 -5.13 6.05 -13.56
C LYS A 50 -4.83 6.84 -12.28
N VAL A 51 -3.84 6.42 -11.49
CA VAL A 51 -3.39 7.15 -10.29
C VAL A 51 -2.90 8.55 -10.66
N VAL A 52 -2.03 8.66 -11.67
CA VAL A 52 -1.53 9.97 -12.15
C VAL A 52 -2.68 10.84 -12.66
N ALA A 53 -3.57 10.29 -13.49
CA ALA A 53 -4.72 11.05 -13.98
C ALA A 53 -5.63 11.54 -12.83
N MET A 54 -5.82 10.73 -11.79
CA MET A 54 -6.61 11.10 -10.61
C MET A 54 -5.96 12.21 -9.79
N LEU A 55 -4.62 12.28 -9.76
CA LEU A 55 -3.86 13.35 -9.09
C LEU A 55 -3.84 14.65 -9.91
N GLU A 56 -3.64 14.55 -11.23
CA GLU A 56 -3.58 15.71 -12.13
C GLU A 56 -4.94 16.39 -12.30
N ASN A 57 -6.03 15.63 -12.28
CA ASN A 57 -7.37 16.17 -12.45
C ASN A 57 -8.18 16.04 -11.16
N SER A 58 -8.20 17.13 -10.40
CA SER A 58 -8.95 17.30 -9.15
C SER A 58 -10.47 17.16 -9.31
N SER A 59 -11.01 17.26 -10.52
CA SER A 59 -12.43 17.08 -10.81
C SER A 59 -12.84 15.65 -11.16
N LEU A 60 -11.89 14.72 -11.33
CA LEU A 60 -12.24 13.33 -11.62
C LEU A 60 -12.91 12.68 -10.40
N ALA A 61 -14.04 12.03 -10.64
CA ALA A 61 -14.71 11.20 -9.65
C ALA A 61 -13.81 9.99 -9.30
N LEU A 62 -13.48 9.86 -8.02
CA LEU A 62 -12.73 8.71 -7.53
C LEU A 62 -13.67 7.52 -7.30
N PRO A 63 -13.25 6.30 -7.65
CA PRO A 63 -14.03 5.11 -7.36
C PRO A 63 -14.20 4.95 -5.84
N SER A 64 -15.38 4.48 -5.42
CA SER A 64 -15.65 4.24 -4.01
C SER A 64 -14.66 3.21 -3.45
N ILE A 65 -14.09 3.52 -2.29
CA ILE A 65 -13.27 2.56 -1.56
C ILE A 65 -14.22 1.54 -0.95
N VAL A 66 -14.11 0.28 -1.37
CA VAL A 66 -14.74 -0.82 -0.64
C VAL A 66 -14.02 -0.90 0.69
N ASN A 67 -14.71 -0.57 1.79
CA ASN A 67 -14.14 -0.67 3.13
C ASN A 67 -13.57 -2.09 3.28
N PRO A 68 -12.25 -2.25 3.50
CA PRO A 68 -11.71 -3.57 3.75
C PRO A 68 -12.42 -4.10 4.98
N ALA A 69 -12.85 -5.36 4.91
CA ALA A 69 -13.27 -6.09 6.07
C ALA A 69 -12.20 -5.90 7.18
N PRO A 70 -12.59 -5.88 8.47
CA PRO A 70 -11.63 -5.74 9.56
C PRO A 70 -10.45 -6.67 9.31
N PRO A 71 -9.20 -6.20 9.49
CA PRO A 71 -8.02 -6.92 9.03
C PRO A 71 -8.08 -8.34 9.57
N THR A 72 -8.29 -9.30 8.68
CA THR A 72 -8.08 -10.72 8.98
C THR A 72 -6.58 -10.97 8.92
N TRP A 73 -5.81 -10.21 9.71
CA TRP A 73 -4.48 -10.62 10.06
C TRP A 73 -4.69 -11.88 10.92
N LYS A 74 -4.90 -13.03 10.27
CA LYS A 74 -4.51 -14.27 10.90
C LYS A 74 -3.02 -14.05 11.10
N SER A 75 -2.63 -13.81 12.36
CA SER A 75 -1.27 -13.93 12.79
C SER A 75 -0.79 -15.20 12.12
N ARG A 76 0.07 -15.08 11.10
CA ARG A 76 0.78 -16.24 10.63
C ARG A 76 1.68 -16.54 11.81
N ASN A 77 1.17 -17.33 12.75
CA ASN A 77 1.98 -18.03 13.73
C ASN A 77 2.86 -18.90 12.86
N ILE A 78 3.96 -18.32 12.37
CA ILE A 78 5.10 -19.10 11.96
C ILE A 78 5.47 -19.81 13.25
N PRO A 79 5.22 -21.13 13.37
CA PRO A 79 5.78 -21.85 14.48
C PRO A 79 7.28 -21.59 14.34
N LEU A 80 7.92 -21.12 15.40
CA LEU A 80 9.36 -21.09 15.47
C LEU A 80 9.79 -22.56 15.42
N GLY A 81 9.86 -23.12 14.21
CA GLY A 81 10.43 -24.43 13.97
C GLY A 81 11.85 -24.39 14.52
N PRO A 82 12.38 -25.50 15.05
CA PRO A 82 13.72 -25.52 15.58
C PRO A 82 14.66 -24.97 14.51
N GLN A 83 15.49 -24.00 14.90
CA GLN A 83 16.52 -23.42 14.04
C GLN A 83 17.40 -24.58 13.55
N THR A 84 17.12 -25.10 12.35
CA THR A 84 17.99 -26.09 11.72
C THR A 84 18.96 -25.31 10.86
N SER A 85 20.17 -25.17 11.39
CA SER A 85 21.33 -24.68 10.67
C SER A 85 21.51 -25.49 9.39
N SER A 86 21.08 -24.94 8.26
CA SER A 86 21.42 -25.52 6.96
C SER A 86 22.72 -24.90 6.49
N THR A 87 23.79 -25.66 6.69
CA THR A 87 25.14 -25.40 6.18
C THR A 87 25.07 -25.06 4.69
N ARG A 88 25.57 -23.87 4.34
CA ARG A 88 25.89 -23.46 2.97
C ARG A 88 26.85 -24.49 2.37
N SER A 89 26.37 -25.38 1.51
CA SER A 89 27.22 -26.05 0.52
C SER A 89 27.24 -25.14 -0.71
N GLY A 90 28.38 -24.50 -0.94
CA GLY A 90 28.56 -23.53 -2.01
C GLY A 90 28.84 -24.18 -3.37
N ILE A 91 28.56 -23.36 -4.41
CA ILE A 91 29.25 -23.18 -5.70
C ILE A 91 29.43 -24.45 -6.59
N SER A 92 29.18 -24.43 -7.90
CA SER A 92 29.66 -23.44 -8.88
C SER A 92 28.83 -23.46 -10.17
N SER A 93 28.65 -22.28 -10.74
CA SER A 93 28.36 -22.04 -12.15
C SER A 93 29.59 -22.35 -13.00
N GLU A 94 29.53 -23.28 -13.95
CA GLU A 94 30.53 -23.43 -15.00
C GLU A 94 30.16 -22.53 -16.20
N PHE A 95 31.03 -21.56 -16.49
CA PHE A 95 31.14 -20.89 -17.78
C PHE A 95 32.62 -20.88 -18.19
N GLY A 96 32.93 -21.67 -19.22
CA GLY A 96 33.84 -21.38 -20.35
C GLY A 96 35.30 -20.93 -20.14
N SER A 97 36.20 -21.84 -20.51
CA SER A 97 37.31 -21.67 -21.50
C SER A 97 38.66 -21.03 -21.14
N SER A 98 39.69 -21.64 -21.77
CA SER A 98 41.09 -21.18 -22.01
C SER A 98 42.06 -21.56 -20.88
N THR A 99 43.17 -22.29 -21.08
CA THR A 99 44.13 -22.36 -22.20
C THR A 99 44.76 -23.75 -22.27
#